data_AF-A0A1H7KHR0-F1
#
_entry.id   AF-A0A1H7KHR0-F1
#
_cell.length_a   1.000
_cell.length_b   1.000
_cell.length_c   1.000
_cell.angle_alpha   90.00
_cell.angle_beta   90.00
_cell.angle_gamma   90.00
#
_symmetry.space_group_name_H-M   'P 1'
#
loop_
_entity.id
_entity.type
_entity.pdbx_description
1 polymer ?
#
loop_
_entity_poly.entity_id
_entity_poly.type
_entity_poly.pdbx_seq_one_letter_code
_entity_poly.pdbx_strand_id
1 'polypeptide(L)'
;MCFANSRVNGLRRWNWDGERIVHDSIVPSSRPVVMRQTGWYDIDVREFLVSKDNAIMRRTLERDIRNFIEKLEGASWELFVSRDPGSFDLRAYVITEFVSKKIEYRLTEGLDPWQFPDETLKLRSGDCEDRALLIASMLLASGISSFNVRMALGKFRAWFGKKHEDIDHVWVMYKDEAGKWQVIEPAAHVARSEKTGKKADKRGKAPHLPDSAEYIPFFIFNDVHLWTMQSHICYEGKNAIRLKQDWSKLDPSFAGWVHKTILNEALTPDVCPDWVLKSLNRHFTSVLWRRSLTVDDVDLPGGYDPRDHFDNGYIEESWKQVAVRLEQFRTAGVRNLDLFHRAAHGIGDFYAHSSYGEFAAVQNGKLALYDPNNPAASLPQAPDYGTGSDFDIASAKFSTNTALWKGSPQEAAALWKGKLISGRYAQKSDSHSIVERITFVPAVLTKDKSFKARGSLPHHNEIAVDEDQGSNVLYDSGKFAAQYNLRKDAAVRHIRQAFVDNWKP
;
A
#
# COMPACT_ATOMS: atom_id res chain seq x y z
N MET A 1 2.22 16.02 3.36
CA MET A 1 2.88 14.72 3.37
C MET A 1 2.02 13.56 2.79
N CYS A 2 1.79 13.53 1.49
CA CYS A 2 1.69 12.32 0.66
C CYS A 2 2.76 12.51 -0.42
N PHE A 3 4.01 12.06 -0.26
CA PHE A 3 4.47 10.76 0.20
C PHE A 3 5.54 10.91 1.30
N ALA A 4 5.31 10.36 2.48
CA ALA A 4 6.35 9.47 2.97
C ALA A 4 6.19 8.21 2.10
N ASN A 5 7.13 7.94 1.17
CA ASN A 5 7.30 6.61 0.60
C ASN A 5 7.02 5.64 1.75
N SER A 6 6.28 4.57 1.42
CA SER A 6 6.18 3.40 2.26
C SER A 6 7.36 3.34 3.22
N ARG A 7 7.10 3.54 4.51
CA ARG A 7 8.14 3.39 5.52
C ARG A 7 8.84 2.06 5.23
N VAL A 8 8.08 1.03 4.82
CA VAL A 8 8.54 -0.20 4.16
C VAL A 8 9.22 0.06 2.80
N ASN A 9 10.52 0.29 2.80
CA ASN A 9 11.29 0.49 1.59
C ASN A 9 11.74 -0.85 0.98
N GLY A 10 12.21 -0.81 -0.27
CA GLY A 10 13.04 -1.88 -0.83
C GLY A 10 12.33 -3.15 -1.31
N LEU A 11 11.00 -3.26 -1.26
CA LEU A 11 10.30 -4.46 -1.79
C LEU A 11 10.69 -4.77 -3.24
N ARG A 12 10.81 -3.76 -4.13
CA ARG A 12 11.22 -3.98 -5.53
C ARG A 12 12.72 -4.20 -5.75
N ARG A 13 13.55 -4.01 -4.72
CA ARG A 13 15.01 -4.23 -4.82
C ARG A 13 15.35 -5.72 -4.84
N TRP A 14 14.43 -6.54 -4.33
CA TRP A 14 14.58 -7.97 -4.23
C TRP A 14 14.05 -8.65 -5.48
N ASN A 15 14.82 -9.61 -5.99
CA ASN A 15 14.37 -10.47 -7.07
C ASN A 15 13.47 -11.58 -6.51
N TRP A 16 12.16 -11.34 -6.42
CA TRP A 16 11.19 -12.32 -5.91
C TRP A 16 11.00 -13.56 -6.79
N ASP A 17 11.54 -13.57 -8.01
CA ASP A 17 11.65 -14.79 -8.80
C ASP A 17 12.80 -15.71 -8.29
N GLY A 18 13.69 -15.18 -7.44
CA GLY A 18 14.77 -15.88 -6.75
C GLY A 18 16.17 -15.55 -7.31
N GLU A 19 17.17 -15.36 -6.44
CA GLU A 19 18.55 -15.08 -6.90
C GLU A 19 19.35 -16.34 -7.18
N ARG A 20 19.51 -17.22 -6.18
CA ARG A 20 20.28 -18.46 -6.32
C ARG A 20 19.56 -19.63 -5.67
N ILE A 21 19.37 -20.69 -6.44
CA ILE A 21 18.78 -21.95 -5.96
C ILE A 21 19.70 -22.58 -4.92
N VAL A 22 19.12 -22.94 -3.79
CA VAL A 22 19.73 -23.78 -2.76
C VAL A 22 19.38 -25.22 -3.09
N HIS A 23 20.41 -26.05 -3.32
CA HIS A 23 20.21 -27.46 -3.66
C HIS A 23 19.85 -28.30 -2.44
N ASP A 24 20.45 -27.99 -1.29
CA ASP A 24 20.16 -28.69 -0.03
C ASP A 24 19.15 -27.89 0.79
N SER A 25 17.89 -28.33 0.74
CA SER A 25 16.75 -27.69 1.42
C SER A 25 16.35 -28.42 2.70
N ILE A 26 17.13 -29.43 3.09
CA ILE A 26 16.91 -30.25 4.27
C ILE A 26 17.51 -29.55 5.48
N VAL A 27 16.68 -29.29 6.50
CA VAL A 27 17.07 -28.59 7.73
C VAL A 27 16.64 -29.39 8.96
N PRO A 28 17.32 -29.25 10.11
CA PRO A 28 16.87 -29.83 11.36
C PRO A 28 15.53 -29.22 11.80
N SER A 29 14.53 -30.05 12.02
CA SER A 29 13.21 -29.67 12.50
C SER A 29 13.17 -29.57 14.02
N SER A 30 12.60 -28.49 14.56
CA SER A 30 12.29 -28.33 15.99
C SER A 30 11.08 -29.16 16.43
N ARG A 31 10.41 -29.86 15.49
CA ARG A 31 9.19 -30.61 15.75
C ARG A 31 9.48 -31.84 16.64
N PRO A 32 8.73 -32.02 17.75
CA PRO A 32 8.88 -33.21 18.58
C PRO A 32 8.39 -34.45 17.84
N VAL A 33 9.10 -35.57 18.02
CA VAL A 33 8.68 -36.87 17.47
C VAL A 33 7.71 -37.53 18.44
N VAL A 34 6.73 -38.27 17.92
CA VAL A 34 5.81 -39.07 18.74
C VAL A 34 6.62 -39.97 19.68
N MET A 35 6.30 -39.91 20.98
CA MET A 35 7.02 -40.59 22.09
C MET A 35 8.42 -40.05 22.45
N ARG A 36 8.92 -38.97 21.82
CA ARG A 36 10.19 -38.34 22.17
C ARG A 36 10.09 -36.81 22.13
N GLN A 37 10.01 -36.20 23.32
CA GLN A 37 9.90 -34.74 23.46
C GLN A 37 11.20 -33.97 23.17
N THR A 38 12.32 -34.68 22.95
CA THR A 38 13.64 -34.08 22.74
C THR A 38 14.37 -34.73 21.57
N GLY A 39 14.84 -33.94 20.61
CA GLY A 39 15.56 -34.42 19.43
C GLY A 39 15.12 -33.65 18.18
N TRP A 40 15.99 -33.64 17.17
CA TRP A 40 15.73 -33.01 15.88
C TRP A 40 15.67 -34.13 14.84
N TYR A 41 14.78 -34.02 13.87
CA TYR A 41 14.82 -34.84 12.66
C TYR A 41 14.90 -33.93 11.45
N ASP A 42 15.50 -34.41 10.38
CA ASP A 42 15.68 -33.63 9.16
C ASP A 42 14.37 -33.53 8.39
N ILE A 43 14.05 -32.33 7.92
CA ILE A 43 12.88 -32.06 7.08
C ILE A 43 13.28 -31.14 5.93
N ASP A 44 12.76 -31.40 4.74
CA ASP A 44 12.83 -30.44 3.66
C ASP A 44 11.83 -29.31 3.92
N VAL A 45 12.31 -28.05 4.00
CA VAL A 45 11.44 -26.90 4.31
C VAL A 45 10.27 -26.75 3.33
N ARG A 46 10.41 -27.25 2.09
CA ARG A 46 9.38 -27.22 1.06
C ARG A 46 8.20 -28.14 1.39
N GLU A 47 8.41 -29.18 2.21
CA GLU A 47 7.36 -30.13 2.61
C GLU A 47 6.24 -29.47 3.43
N PHE A 48 6.50 -28.32 4.05
CA PHE A 48 5.45 -27.54 4.72
C PHE A 48 4.43 -26.96 3.74
N LEU A 49 4.75 -26.84 2.45
CA LEU A 49 3.82 -26.39 1.41
C LEU A 49 2.96 -27.53 0.90
N VAL A 50 2.03 -27.95 1.76
CA VAL A 50 1.06 -28.99 1.44
C VAL A 50 0.05 -28.51 0.39
N SER A 51 -0.20 -29.32 -0.64
CA SER A 51 -1.08 -28.98 -1.77
C SER A 51 -2.48 -29.63 -1.67
N LYS A 52 -3.22 -29.62 -2.78
CA LYS A 52 -4.55 -30.26 -2.91
C LYS A 52 -4.57 -31.76 -2.64
N ASP A 53 -3.42 -32.44 -2.55
CA ASP A 53 -3.42 -33.88 -2.29
C ASP A 53 -3.70 -34.20 -0.81
N ASN A 54 -3.66 -33.20 0.08
CA ASN A 54 -4.08 -33.32 1.46
C ASN A 54 -5.61 -33.25 1.62
N ALA A 55 -6.18 -34.22 2.35
CA ALA A 55 -7.63 -34.36 2.52
C ALA A 55 -8.27 -33.22 3.34
N ILE A 56 -7.54 -32.66 4.31
CA ILE A 56 -8.01 -31.54 5.12
C ILE A 56 -8.03 -30.27 4.27
N MET A 57 -7.00 -30.04 3.45
CA MET A 57 -6.93 -28.90 2.53
C MET A 57 -8.08 -28.92 1.51
N ARG A 58 -8.32 -30.07 0.85
CA ARG A 58 -9.46 -30.22 -0.09
C ARG A 58 -10.80 -29.96 0.56
N ARG A 59 -11.05 -30.60 1.71
CA ARG A 59 -12.30 -30.41 2.45
C ARG A 59 -12.50 -28.94 2.84
N THR A 60 -11.42 -28.26 3.24
CA THR A 60 -11.47 -26.84 3.60
C THR A 60 -11.82 -25.99 2.38
N LEU A 61 -11.21 -26.24 1.22
CA LEU A 61 -11.53 -25.52 -0.02
C LEU A 61 -12.97 -25.77 -0.51
N GLU A 62 -13.39 -27.04 -0.58
CA GLU A 62 -14.67 -27.43 -1.17
C GLU A 62 -15.87 -27.10 -0.29
N ARG A 63 -15.67 -27.06 1.03
CA ARG A 63 -16.75 -26.83 2.00
C ARG A 63 -16.59 -25.52 2.74
N ASP A 64 -15.50 -25.34 3.46
CA ASP A 64 -15.38 -24.24 4.41
C ASP A 64 -15.15 -22.89 3.70
N ILE A 65 -14.34 -22.87 2.64
CA ILE A 65 -14.14 -21.73 1.75
C ILE A 65 -15.37 -21.47 0.90
N ARG A 66 -16.01 -22.51 0.34
CA ARG A 66 -17.28 -22.35 -0.39
C ARG A 66 -18.36 -21.68 0.48
N ASN A 67 -18.58 -22.20 1.68
CA ASN A 67 -19.51 -21.61 2.66
C ASN A 67 -19.10 -20.20 3.11
N PHE A 68 -17.79 -19.88 3.04
CA PHE A 68 -17.28 -18.56 3.34
C PHE A 68 -17.57 -17.58 2.18
N ILE A 69 -17.38 -18.01 0.93
CA ILE A 69 -17.71 -17.24 -0.28
C ILE A 69 -19.20 -16.93 -0.36
N GLU A 70 -20.08 -17.86 -0.01
CA GLU A 70 -21.55 -17.61 0.04
C GLU A 70 -21.94 -16.45 0.96
N LYS A 71 -21.06 -16.08 1.91
CA LYS A 71 -21.25 -14.97 2.85
C LYS A 71 -20.47 -13.71 2.45
N LEU A 72 -19.71 -13.77 1.35
CA LEU A 72 -18.99 -12.65 0.79
C LEU A 72 -19.78 -12.10 -0.40
N GLU A 73 -20.44 -10.96 -0.19
CA GLU A 73 -21.24 -10.30 -1.21
C GLU A 73 -20.44 -10.08 -2.50
N GLY A 74 -20.89 -10.65 -3.61
CA GLY A 74 -20.33 -10.54 -4.97
C GLY A 74 -18.98 -11.23 -5.24
N ALA A 75 -18.48 -12.03 -4.28
CA ALA A 75 -17.66 -13.18 -4.65
C ALA A 75 -18.60 -14.32 -5.06
N SER A 76 -18.26 -15.04 -6.13
CA SER A 76 -19.01 -16.23 -6.54
C SER A 76 -18.12 -17.46 -6.47
N TRP A 77 -18.73 -18.60 -6.12
CA TRP A 77 -18.02 -19.87 -6.13
C TRP A 77 -17.56 -20.20 -7.56
N GLU A 78 -18.37 -19.85 -8.54
CA GLU A 78 -18.11 -20.03 -9.96
C GLU A 78 -16.83 -19.30 -10.39
N LEU A 79 -16.68 -18.01 -10.05
CA LEU A 79 -15.45 -17.26 -10.37
C LEU A 79 -14.25 -17.77 -9.57
N PHE A 80 -14.45 -18.18 -8.32
CA PHE A 80 -13.37 -18.75 -7.51
C PHE A 80 -12.80 -20.02 -8.14
N VAL A 81 -13.62 -20.89 -8.75
CA VAL A 81 -13.14 -22.13 -9.39
C VAL A 81 -12.83 -21.98 -10.88
N SER A 82 -13.14 -20.84 -11.51
CA SER A 82 -12.95 -20.64 -12.96
C SER A 82 -11.49 -20.34 -13.34
N ARG A 83 -11.25 -20.10 -14.63
CA ARG A 83 -9.97 -19.61 -15.17
C ARG A 83 -10.12 -18.25 -15.84
N ASP A 84 -11.21 -17.55 -15.53
CA ASP A 84 -11.49 -16.24 -16.11
C ASP A 84 -10.56 -15.18 -15.50
N PRO A 85 -10.32 -14.06 -16.19
CA PRO A 85 -9.59 -12.93 -15.61
C PRO A 85 -10.17 -12.51 -14.26
N GLY A 86 -9.30 -12.32 -13.28
CA GLY A 86 -9.59 -12.00 -11.88
C GLY A 86 -9.85 -13.20 -10.97
N SER A 87 -9.92 -14.42 -11.50
CA SER A 87 -10.20 -15.63 -10.71
C SER A 87 -9.06 -15.99 -9.74
N PHE A 88 -7.79 -15.83 -10.13
CA PHE A 88 -6.66 -16.12 -9.25
C PHE A 88 -6.49 -15.05 -8.16
N ASP A 89 -6.70 -13.79 -8.51
CA ASP A 89 -6.66 -12.70 -7.54
C ASP A 89 -7.84 -12.81 -6.56
N LEU A 90 -9.01 -13.26 -7.00
CA LEU A 90 -10.13 -13.61 -6.12
C LEU A 90 -9.75 -14.74 -5.16
N ARG A 91 -9.11 -15.82 -5.64
CA ARG A 91 -8.63 -16.91 -4.77
C ARG A 91 -7.70 -16.39 -3.70
N ALA A 92 -6.69 -15.62 -4.09
CA ALA A 92 -5.70 -15.06 -3.18
C ALA A 92 -6.35 -14.26 -2.05
N TYR A 93 -7.33 -13.42 -2.40
CA TYR A 93 -8.08 -12.66 -1.42
C TYR A 93 -8.97 -13.52 -0.52
N VAL A 94 -9.80 -14.39 -1.09
CA VAL A 94 -10.74 -15.20 -0.31
C VAL A 94 -9.98 -16.05 0.71
N ILE A 95 -8.85 -16.63 0.31
CA ILE A 95 -7.99 -17.44 1.17
C ILE A 95 -7.38 -16.58 2.28
N THR A 96 -6.81 -15.42 1.93
CA THR A 96 -6.22 -14.50 2.92
C THR A 96 -7.26 -14.05 3.95
N GLU A 97 -8.46 -13.68 3.49
CA GLU A 97 -9.58 -13.29 4.34
C GLU A 97 -10.09 -14.43 5.22
N PHE A 98 -10.18 -15.63 4.65
CA PHE A 98 -10.59 -16.82 5.39
C PHE A 98 -9.60 -17.09 6.52
N VAL A 99 -8.30 -17.12 6.24
CA VAL A 99 -7.26 -17.34 7.25
C VAL A 99 -7.32 -16.23 8.31
N SER A 100 -7.40 -14.96 7.91
CA SER A 100 -7.52 -13.82 8.83
C SER A 100 -8.72 -13.93 9.78
N LYS A 101 -9.86 -14.42 9.30
CA LYS A 101 -11.11 -14.51 10.08
C LYS A 101 -11.25 -15.80 10.87
N LYS A 102 -10.61 -16.88 10.45
CA LYS A 102 -10.84 -18.23 10.98
C LYS A 102 -9.66 -18.77 11.77
N ILE A 103 -8.47 -18.20 11.61
CA ILE A 103 -7.23 -18.64 12.25
C ILE A 103 -6.73 -17.51 13.15
N GLU A 104 -6.73 -17.76 14.46
CA GLU A 104 -6.27 -16.81 15.46
C GLU A 104 -4.74 -16.71 15.43
N TYR A 105 -4.19 -15.50 15.25
CA TYR A 105 -2.76 -15.29 15.51
C TYR A 105 -2.46 -15.54 16.99
N ARG A 106 -1.48 -16.39 17.29
CA ARG A 106 -0.99 -16.59 18.65
C ARG A 106 0.52 -16.60 18.63
N LEU A 107 1.12 -15.68 19.36
CA LEU A 107 2.56 -15.67 19.59
C LEU A 107 2.94 -16.89 20.43
N THR A 108 3.95 -17.62 19.98
CA THR A 108 4.49 -18.77 20.72
C THR A 108 5.58 -18.31 21.69
N GLU A 109 5.44 -18.67 22.97
CA GLU A 109 6.50 -18.47 23.98
C GLU A 109 7.20 -19.81 24.24
N GLY A 110 8.50 -19.90 23.92
CA GLY A 110 9.32 -21.08 24.22
C GLY A 110 9.59 -21.97 23.01
N LEU A 111 9.30 -23.28 23.12
CA LEU A 111 9.45 -24.22 22.00
C LEU A 111 8.40 -23.94 20.95
N ASP A 112 8.85 -23.64 19.74
CA ASP A 112 8.02 -23.14 18.65
C ASP A 112 8.18 -24.02 17.40
N PRO A 113 7.48 -25.17 17.37
CA PRO A 113 7.47 -26.07 16.23
C PRO A 113 6.52 -25.55 15.16
N TRP A 114 7.03 -25.24 13.98
CA TRP A 114 6.23 -24.85 12.82
C TRP A 114 5.15 -25.89 12.54
N GLN A 115 3.91 -25.44 12.41
CA GLN A 115 2.74 -26.26 12.14
C GLN A 115 2.63 -26.56 10.64
N PHE A 116 2.21 -27.78 10.30
CA PHE A 116 1.72 -28.04 8.96
C PHE A 116 0.39 -27.31 8.73
N PRO A 117 0.07 -26.92 7.48
CA PRO A 117 -1.18 -26.22 7.14
C PRO A 117 -2.45 -26.88 7.69
N ASP A 118 -2.52 -28.22 7.68
CA ASP A 118 -3.65 -28.97 8.19
C ASP A 118 -3.72 -29.00 9.73
N GLU A 119 -2.58 -28.93 10.41
CA GLU A 119 -2.49 -28.68 11.85
C GLU A 119 -3.00 -27.26 12.17
N THR A 120 -2.57 -26.24 11.43
CA THR A 120 -3.05 -24.86 11.58
C THR A 120 -4.56 -24.76 11.39
N LEU A 121 -5.12 -25.44 10.38
CA LEU A 121 -6.57 -25.52 10.17
C LEU A 121 -7.29 -26.24 11.31
N LYS A 122 -6.68 -27.27 11.88
CA LYS A 122 -7.24 -28.05 12.98
C LYS A 122 -7.22 -27.29 14.30
N LEU A 123 -6.11 -26.64 14.61
CA LEU A 123 -5.88 -25.83 15.81
C LEU A 123 -6.62 -24.50 15.75
N ARG A 124 -6.85 -23.99 14.53
CA ARG A 124 -7.41 -22.66 14.26
C ARG A 124 -6.60 -21.53 14.88
N SER A 125 -5.30 -21.75 15.04
CA SER A 125 -4.37 -20.75 15.53
C SER A 125 -2.92 -21.05 15.15
N GLY A 126 -2.12 -20.01 15.01
CA GLY A 126 -0.67 -20.09 14.77
C GLY A 126 -0.09 -18.67 14.66
N ASP A 127 1.22 -18.53 14.67
CA ASP A 127 1.93 -17.26 14.50
C ASP A 127 2.19 -16.95 13.00
N CYS A 128 3.29 -16.26 12.69
CA CYS A 128 3.51 -15.73 11.34
C CYS A 128 3.82 -16.83 10.33
N GLU A 129 4.65 -17.80 10.71
CA GLU A 129 5.02 -18.95 9.89
C GLU A 129 3.81 -19.84 9.63
N ASP A 130 3.04 -20.18 10.66
CA ASP A 130 1.97 -21.18 10.59
C ASP A 130 0.86 -20.69 9.66
N ARG A 131 0.57 -19.40 9.75
CA ARG A 131 -0.43 -18.73 8.92
C ARG A 131 0.09 -18.47 7.52
N ALA A 132 1.37 -18.10 7.35
CA ALA A 132 1.97 -17.95 6.02
C ALA A 132 1.99 -19.28 5.26
N LEU A 133 2.43 -20.35 5.93
CA LEU A 133 2.42 -21.71 5.40
C LEU A 133 1.01 -22.13 5.00
N LEU A 134 0.02 -21.90 5.87
CA LEU A 134 -1.37 -22.18 5.54
C LEU A 134 -1.87 -21.38 4.33
N ILE A 135 -1.62 -20.07 4.28
CA ILE A 135 -2.03 -19.22 3.15
C ILE A 135 -1.40 -19.76 1.88
N ALA A 136 -0.08 -19.88 1.82
CA ALA A 136 0.64 -20.36 0.64
C ALA A 136 0.11 -21.73 0.18
N SER A 137 -0.04 -22.68 1.10
CA SER A 137 -0.61 -23.99 0.81
C SER A 137 -2.04 -23.94 0.27
N MET A 138 -2.90 -23.09 0.81
CA MET A 138 -4.25 -22.89 0.29
C MET A 138 -4.24 -22.25 -1.11
N LEU A 139 -3.34 -21.31 -1.38
CA LEU A 139 -3.16 -20.73 -2.72
C LEU A 139 -2.81 -21.83 -3.74
N LEU A 140 -1.80 -22.65 -3.43
CA LEU A 140 -1.39 -23.78 -4.27
C LEU A 140 -2.53 -24.78 -4.45
N ALA A 141 -3.18 -25.18 -3.36
CA ALA A 141 -4.28 -26.14 -3.38
C ALA A 141 -5.51 -25.61 -4.14
N SER A 142 -5.72 -24.29 -4.17
CA SER A 142 -6.75 -23.65 -4.98
C SER A 142 -6.42 -23.60 -6.47
N GLY A 143 -5.20 -23.99 -6.87
CA GLY A 143 -4.77 -24.05 -8.26
C GLY A 143 -4.01 -22.82 -8.75
N ILE A 144 -3.56 -21.94 -7.86
CA ILE A 144 -2.57 -20.91 -8.21
C ILE A 144 -1.21 -21.60 -8.43
N SER A 145 -0.53 -21.24 -9.52
CA SER A 145 0.79 -21.79 -9.83
C SER A 145 1.79 -21.50 -8.71
N SER A 146 2.59 -22.50 -8.34
CA SER A 146 3.64 -22.31 -7.34
C SER A 146 4.74 -21.35 -7.77
N PHE A 147 4.85 -21.05 -9.05
CA PHE A 147 5.75 -20.01 -9.54
C PHE A 147 5.24 -18.59 -9.24
N ASN A 148 3.96 -18.44 -8.88
CA ASN A 148 3.34 -17.17 -8.48
C ASN A 148 3.16 -17.05 -6.96
N VAL A 149 3.72 -17.98 -6.17
CA VAL A 149 3.67 -17.94 -4.70
C VAL A 149 5.07 -18.12 -4.15
N ARG A 150 5.46 -17.32 -3.17
CA ARG A 150 6.68 -17.53 -2.38
C ARG A 150 6.37 -17.44 -0.91
N MET A 151 6.89 -18.38 -0.15
CA MET A 151 7.17 -18.18 1.26
C MET A 151 8.46 -17.39 1.36
N ALA A 152 8.48 -16.36 2.20
CA ALA A 152 9.65 -15.56 2.46
C ALA A 152 10.04 -15.65 3.94
N LEU A 153 11.30 -15.98 4.19
CA LEU A 153 11.91 -16.07 5.50
C LEU A 153 12.96 -14.99 5.61
N GLY A 154 12.87 -14.15 6.63
CA GLY A 154 13.82 -13.07 6.76
C GLY A 154 13.56 -12.22 7.98
N LYS A 155 13.75 -10.92 7.81
CA LYS A 155 13.52 -9.93 8.85
C LYS A 155 12.58 -8.83 8.40
N PHE A 156 11.77 -8.39 9.33
CA PHE A 156 11.15 -7.08 9.29
C PHE A 156 12.02 -6.11 10.08
N ARG A 157 12.70 -5.21 9.37
CA ARG A 157 13.51 -4.15 9.99
C ARG A 157 12.67 -2.90 10.17
N ALA A 158 12.71 -2.27 11.33
CA ALA A 158 12.02 -1.02 11.64
C ALA A 158 13.03 0.01 12.19
N TRP A 159 13.18 1.17 11.54
CA TRP A 159 14.13 2.23 11.92
C TRP A 159 13.49 3.27 12.81
N PHE A 160 14.17 3.71 13.87
CA PHE A 160 13.80 4.80 14.76
C PHE A 160 14.98 5.79 14.84
N GLY A 161 14.98 6.78 13.96
CA GLY A 161 16.10 7.68 13.70
C GLY A 161 17.30 6.92 13.11
N LYS A 162 18.45 7.01 13.78
CA LYS A 162 19.65 6.25 13.40
C LYS A 162 19.65 4.80 13.92
N LYS A 163 18.71 4.45 14.81
CA LYS A 163 18.60 3.10 15.36
C LYS A 163 17.63 2.29 14.52
N HIS A 164 17.74 0.97 14.58
CA HIS A 164 16.74 0.07 14.02
C HIS A 164 16.54 -1.12 14.94
N GLU A 165 15.36 -1.71 14.85
CA GLU A 165 14.99 -2.98 15.43
C GLU A 165 14.79 -3.97 14.29
N ASP A 166 15.36 -5.16 14.48
CA ASP A 166 15.26 -6.28 13.57
C ASP A 166 14.40 -7.34 14.23
N ILE A 167 13.29 -7.69 13.59
CA ILE A 167 12.39 -8.75 14.02
C ILE A 167 12.48 -9.82 12.96
N ASP A 168 12.71 -11.07 13.36
CA ASP A 168 12.56 -12.18 12.42
C ASP A 168 11.11 -12.16 11.89
N HIS A 169 10.86 -12.58 10.64
CA HIS A 169 9.52 -12.61 10.08
C HIS A 169 9.36 -13.61 8.95
N VAL A 170 8.14 -14.16 8.84
CA VAL A 170 7.72 -15.03 7.75
C VAL A 170 6.50 -14.42 7.10
N TRP A 171 6.49 -14.34 5.77
CA TRP A 171 5.36 -13.81 4.99
C TRP A 171 5.20 -14.52 3.65
N VAL A 172 4.09 -14.25 2.96
CA VAL A 172 3.83 -14.79 1.62
C VAL A 172 3.99 -13.67 0.60
N MET A 173 4.62 -13.97 -0.54
CA MET A 173 4.55 -13.15 -1.74
C MET A 173 3.65 -13.85 -2.76
N TYR A 174 2.74 -13.09 -3.36
CA TYR A 174 1.86 -13.55 -4.43
C TYR A 174 2.09 -12.71 -5.69
N LYS A 175 2.27 -13.35 -6.84
CA LYS A 175 2.35 -12.67 -8.14
C LYS A 175 0.93 -12.58 -8.72
N ASP A 176 0.38 -11.38 -8.77
CA ASP A 176 -0.96 -11.12 -9.27
C ASP A 176 -1.10 -11.44 -10.77
N GLU A 177 -2.34 -11.43 -11.27
CA GLU A 177 -2.59 -11.71 -12.70
C GLU A 177 -1.96 -10.67 -13.63
N ALA A 178 -1.64 -9.47 -13.13
CA ALA A 178 -0.88 -8.45 -13.85
C ALA A 178 0.64 -8.66 -13.80
N GLY A 179 1.11 -9.71 -13.13
CA GLY A 179 2.51 -10.10 -13.04
C GLY A 179 3.33 -9.38 -11.96
N LYS A 180 2.68 -8.69 -11.01
CA LYS A 180 3.35 -7.96 -9.93
C LYS A 180 3.37 -8.76 -8.64
N TRP A 181 4.50 -8.73 -7.95
CA TRP A 181 4.67 -9.37 -6.65
C TRP A 181 4.09 -8.50 -5.52
N GLN A 182 3.19 -9.09 -4.75
CA GLN A 182 2.43 -8.49 -3.65
C GLN A 182 2.73 -9.23 -2.34
N VAL A 183 2.84 -8.48 -1.24
CA VAL A 183 2.99 -9.07 0.09
C VAL A 183 1.61 -9.49 0.62
N ILE A 184 1.50 -10.71 1.13
CA ILE A 184 0.39 -11.16 1.96
C ILE A 184 0.92 -11.34 3.38
N GLU A 185 0.47 -10.47 4.28
CA GLU A 185 0.90 -10.44 5.68
C GLU A 185 0.12 -11.48 6.52
N PRO A 186 0.78 -12.53 7.03
CA PRO A 186 0.11 -13.59 7.79
C PRO A 186 -0.31 -13.17 9.20
N ALA A 187 0.26 -12.12 9.79
CA ALA A 187 -0.17 -11.59 11.09
C ALA A 187 -1.53 -10.87 11.02
N ALA A 188 -2.36 -11.22 10.01
CA ALA A 188 -3.49 -10.43 9.61
C ALA A 188 -4.75 -10.58 10.47
N HIS A 189 -5.15 -9.63 11.31
CA HIS A 189 -6.35 -9.77 12.15
C HIS A 189 -7.53 -8.89 11.74
N VAL A 190 -8.70 -9.50 11.60
CA VAL A 190 -9.96 -8.76 11.77
C VAL A 190 -10.03 -8.27 13.21
N ALA A 191 -10.10 -6.94 13.38
CA ALA A 191 -10.30 -6.28 14.65
C ALA A 191 -11.33 -7.05 15.48
N ARG A 192 -10.90 -7.63 16.62
CA ARG A 192 -11.85 -8.15 17.60
C ARG A 192 -12.76 -6.99 17.96
N SER A 193 -14.06 -7.18 17.72
CA SER A 193 -15.13 -6.35 18.25
C SER A 193 -14.77 -5.89 19.66
N GLU A 194 -14.87 -4.57 19.88
CA GLU A 194 -14.70 -3.87 21.15
C GLU A 194 -15.63 -4.42 22.24
N LYS A 195 -15.36 -5.63 22.74
CA LYS A 195 -16.08 -6.25 23.85
C LYS A 195 -15.14 -7.12 24.66
N THR A 196 -14.10 -6.51 25.21
CA THR A 196 -13.52 -6.93 26.50
C THR A 196 -12.81 -5.72 27.11
N GLY A 197 -13.58 -4.90 27.82
CA GLY A 197 -12.98 -3.97 28.76
C GLY A 197 -12.26 -4.76 29.86
N LYS A 198 -10.97 -4.48 30.05
CA LYS A 198 -10.35 -4.33 31.38
C LYS A 198 -8.87 -3.90 31.29
N LYS A 199 -8.61 -2.75 31.93
CA LYS A 199 -7.35 -2.21 32.45
C LYS A 199 -6.25 -1.85 31.45
N ALA A 200 -6.41 -0.68 30.83
CA ALA A 200 -5.28 0.11 30.34
C ALA A 200 -4.41 0.54 31.53
N ASP A 201 -3.13 0.18 31.48
CA ASP A 201 -2.15 0.53 32.49
C ASP A 201 -1.85 2.04 32.47
N LYS A 202 -1.81 2.65 33.65
CA LYS A 202 -1.64 4.10 33.83
C LYS A 202 -0.15 4.47 33.78
N ARG A 203 0.49 4.41 32.61
CA ARG A 203 1.74 5.14 32.34
C ARG A 203 1.74 5.66 30.92
N GLY A 204 1.42 6.94 30.78
CA GLY A 204 1.40 7.66 29.52
C GLY A 204 2.79 7.77 28.90
N LYS A 205 2.90 7.25 27.68
CA LYS A 205 3.62 7.79 26.52
C LYS A 205 3.08 7.03 25.31
N ALA A 206 2.61 7.74 24.29
CA ALA A 206 2.26 7.11 23.02
C ALA A 206 3.51 6.38 22.47
N PRO A 207 3.39 5.16 21.92
CA PRO A 207 4.53 4.42 21.39
C PRO A 207 5.21 5.22 20.27
N HIS A 208 6.54 5.34 20.35
CA HIS A 208 7.37 6.00 19.34
C HIS A 208 7.33 5.18 18.05
N LEU A 209 7.01 5.79 16.92
CA LEU A 209 6.86 5.12 15.62
C LEU A 209 8.20 4.92 14.91
N PRO A 210 8.38 3.86 14.09
CA PRO A 210 9.57 3.71 13.28
C PRO A 210 9.50 4.59 12.03
N ASP A 211 10.51 5.40 11.75
CA ASP A 211 10.67 6.31 10.60
C ASP A 211 10.69 5.59 9.23
N SER A 212 11.17 4.36 9.19
CA SER A 212 11.09 3.47 8.03
C SER A 212 11.01 2.02 8.49
N ALA A 213 10.65 1.10 7.60
CA ALA A 213 10.65 -0.33 7.79
C ALA A 213 11.08 -1.04 6.49
N GLU A 214 11.28 -2.35 6.50
CA GLU A 214 11.68 -3.11 5.31
C GLU A 214 11.51 -4.61 5.52
N TYR A 215 10.96 -5.30 4.52
CA TYR A 215 11.04 -6.76 4.42
C TYR A 215 12.39 -7.11 3.79
N ILE A 216 13.23 -7.78 4.57
CA ILE A 216 14.56 -8.24 4.18
C ILE A 216 14.49 -9.76 4.09
N PRO A 217 14.17 -10.34 2.92
CA PRO A 217 14.20 -11.77 2.74
C PRO A 217 15.65 -12.27 2.79
N PHE A 218 15.85 -13.39 3.46
CA PHE A 218 17.08 -14.18 3.40
C PHE A 218 16.89 -15.37 2.48
N PHE A 219 15.74 -16.02 2.64
CA PHE A 219 15.33 -17.14 1.81
C PHE A 219 13.92 -16.88 1.29
N ILE A 220 13.68 -17.34 0.07
CA ILE A 220 12.32 -17.52 -0.44
C ILE A 220 12.18 -18.94 -0.95
N PHE A 221 10.98 -19.52 -0.89
CA PHE A 221 10.75 -20.85 -1.43
C PHE A 221 9.34 -21.03 -1.95
N ASN A 222 9.18 -22.01 -2.82
CA ASN A 222 7.90 -22.63 -3.15
C ASN A 222 8.02 -24.15 -2.98
N ASP A 223 7.04 -24.92 -3.45
CA ASP A 223 7.04 -26.38 -3.37
C ASP A 223 8.11 -27.04 -4.25
N VAL A 224 8.77 -26.30 -5.15
CA VAL A 224 9.77 -26.81 -6.08
C VAL A 224 11.19 -26.38 -5.72
N HIS A 225 11.41 -25.13 -5.32
CA HIS A 225 12.76 -24.59 -5.10
C HIS A 225 12.82 -23.76 -3.82
N LEU A 226 14.01 -23.78 -3.21
CA LEU A 226 14.45 -22.85 -2.20
C LEU A 226 15.49 -21.93 -2.84
N TRP A 227 15.40 -20.63 -2.61
CA TRP A 227 16.34 -19.62 -3.08
C TRP A 227 16.93 -18.83 -1.92
N THR A 228 18.20 -18.47 -2.04
CA THR A 228 18.82 -17.40 -1.26
C THR A 228 18.59 -16.06 -1.94
N MET A 229 18.51 -14.99 -1.14
CA MET A 229 18.25 -13.62 -1.57
C MET A 229 19.41 -12.65 -1.31
N GLN A 230 20.55 -13.14 -0.82
CA GLN A 230 21.78 -12.36 -0.63
C GLN A 230 23.01 -13.22 -0.95
N SER A 231 24.18 -12.59 -1.07
CA SER A 231 25.46 -13.28 -1.34
C SER A 231 25.79 -14.35 -0.27
N HIS A 232 26.25 -15.52 -0.72
CA HIS A 232 26.65 -16.67 0.12
C HIS A 232 27.57 -16.33 1.30
N ILE A 233 28.40 -15.29 1.17
CA ILE A 233 29.32 -14.81 2.21
C ILE A 233 28.58 -14.36 3.48
N CYS A 234 27.31 -13.93 3.37
CA CYS A 234 26.49 -13.54 4.51
C CYS A 234 25.98 -14.74 5.33
N TYR A 235 26.14 -15.96 4.83
CA TYR A 235 25.57 -17.18 5.41
C TYR A 235 26.64 -18.20 5.86
N GLU A 236 27.93 -17.87 5.77
CA GLU A 236 29.05 -18.72 6.20
C GLU A 236 29.70 -18.25 7.51
N GLY A 237 30.26 -19.19 8.27
CA GLY A 237 31.06 -18.91 9.49
C GLY A 237 30.25 -18.38 10.69
N LYS A 238 30.89 -17.57 11.55
CA LYS A 238 30.26 -16.98 12.75
C LYS A 238 29.14 -15.96 12.43
N ASN A 239 29.00 -15.57 11.16
CA ASN A 239 27.97 -14.66 10.66
C ASN A 239 26.73 -15.39 10.11
N ALA A 240 26.74 -16.73 10.09
CA ALA A 240 25.58 -17.52 9.70
C ALA A 240 24.36 -17.08 10.53
N ILE A 241 23.33 -16.62 9.82
CA ILE A 241 22.09 -16.14 10.43
C ILE A 241 21.46 -17.30 11.20
N ARG A 242 21.54 -17.22 12.53
CA ARG A 242 20.69 -18.01 13.42
C ARG A 242 19.36 -17.29 13.52
N LEU A 243 18.29 -17.86 12.94
CA LEU A 243 16.92 -17.46 13.24
C LEU A 243 16.77 -17.50 14.77
N LYS A 244 16.56 -16.36 15.38
CA LYS A 244 16.52 -16.20 16.84
C LYS A 244 15.15 -15.62 17.17
N GLN A 245 14.30 -16.47 17.73
CA GLN A 245 12.91 -16.18 18.06
C GLN A 245 12.82 -15.07 19.12
N ASP A 246 12.42 -13.86 18.72
CA ASP A 246 11.87 -12.84 19.62
C ASP A 246 10.80 -12.03 18.88
N TRP A 247 9.56 -12.48 19.03
CA TRP A 247 8.40 -12.11 18.20
C TRP A 247 7.43 -11.14 18.91
N SER A 248 7.78 -10.65 20.09
CA SER A 248 6.79 -10.17 21.08
C SER A 248 6.47 -8.67 21.07
N LYS A 249 6.91 -7.87 20.09
CA LYS A 249 6.78 -6.39 20.17
C LYS A 249 6.49 -5.70 18.85
N LEU A 250 5.20 -5.52 18.53
CA LEU A 250 4.78 -4.62 17.45
C LEU A 250 3.58 -3.77 17.88
N ASP A 251 3.78 -2.45 17.87
CA ASP A 251 2.74 -1.42 18.00
C ASP A 251 3.11 -0.23 17.10
N PRO A 252 2.48 -0.04 15.93
CA PRO A 252 2.74 1.19 15.16
C PRO A 252 1.58 1.75 14.32
N SER A 253 1.34 3.05 14.39
CA SER A 253 0.37 3.82 13.61
C SER A 253 1.01 4.92 12.70
N PHE A 254 1.05 4.81 11.36
CA PHE A 254 1.12 5.91 10.35
C PHE A 254 0.57 5.69 8.88
N ALA A 255 0.13 6.76 8.20
CA ALA A 255 -0.77 6.95 7.04
C ALA A 255 -0.55 6.25 5.66
N GLY A 256 -1.61 5.57 5.21
CA GLY A 256 -2.25 5.63 3.86
C GLY A 256 -3.77 5.48 3.99
N TRP A 257 -4.23 5.84 5.20
CA TRP A 257 -5.62 5.80 5.62
C TRP A 257 -6.45 6.84 4.89
N VAL A 258 -5.88 7.98 4.50
CA VAL A 258 -6.64 9.10 3.93
C VAL A 258 -7.23 8.73 2.58
N HIS A 259 -6.42 8.23 1.63
CA HIS A 259 -6.91 7.74 0.33
C HIS A 259 -7.89 6.58 0.46
N LYS A 260 -7.57 5.61 1.33
CA LYS A 260 -8.48 4.51 1.69
C LYS A 260 -9.81 5.02 2.26
N THR A 261 -9.78 6.05 3.10
CA THR A 261 -10.97 6.65 3.74
C THR A 261 -11.79 7.42 2.73
N ILE A 262 -11.15 8.23 1.89
CA ILE A 262 -11.83 8.96 0.81
C ILE A 262 -12.52 7.97 -0.12
N LEU A 263 -11.83 6.90 -0.53
CA LEU A 263 -12.39 5.85 -1.38
C LEU A 263 -13.57 5.14 -0.68
N ASN A 264 -13.42 4.75 0.58
CA ASN A 264 -14.48 4.08 1.35
C ASN A 264 -15.70 4.96 1.63
N GLU A 265 -15.50 6.26 1.85
CA GLU A 265 -16.58 7.24 2.01
C GLU A 265 -17.25 7.54 0.65
N ALA A 266 -16.49 7.49 -0.45
CA ALA A 266 -17.01 7.68 -1.79
C ALA A 266 -17.89 6.49 -2.23
N LEU A 267 -17.45 5.27 -1.94
CA LEU A 267 -18.04 4.02 -2.42
C LEU A 267 -18.79 3.28 -1.30
N THR A 268 -19.83 3.91 -0.75
CA THR A 268 -20.68 3.28 0.26
C THR A 268 -21.48 2.10 -0.32
N PRO A 269 -22.02 1.18 0.50
CA PRO A 269 -22.72 -0.02 0.02
C PRO A 269 -23.92 0.25 -0.91
N ASP A 270 -24.50 1.44 -0.86
CA ASP A 270 -25.55 1.91 -1.77
C ASP A 270 -25.02 2.34 -3.15
N VAL A 271 -23.71 2.58 -3.28
CA VAL A 271 -23.03 3.00 -4.51
C VAL A 271 -22.33 1.83 -5.19
N CYS A 272 -21.72 0.95 -4.41
CA CYS A 272 -20.77 -0.04 -4.88
C CYS A 272 -20.90 -1.34 -4.08
N PRO A 273 -20.94 -2.53 -4.74
CA PRO A 273 -20.96 -3.80 -4.02
C PRO A 273 -19.75 -3.96 -3.11
N ASP A 274 -19.96 -4.55 -1.94
CA ASP A 274 -18.99 -4.64 -0.85
C ASP A 274 -17.64 -5.28 -1.27
N TRP A 275 -17.65 -6.25 -2.17
CA TRP A 275 -16.42 -6.87 -2.69
C TRP A 275 -15.65 -5.98 -3.65
N VAL A 276 -16.32 -5.13 -4.44
CA VAL A 276 -15.63 -4.22 -5.37
C VAL A 276 -14.85 -3.21 -4.54
N LEU A 277 -15.46 -2.65 -3.50
CA LEU A 277 -14.77 -1.81 -2.54
C LEU A 277 -13.62 -2.55 -1.86
N LYS A 278 -13.82 -3.80 -1.44
CA LYS A 278 -12.75 -4.60 -0.81
C LYS A 278 -11.62 -4.95 -1.78
N SER A 279 -11.92 -5.18 -3.06
CA SER A 279 -10.94 -5.42 -4.12
C SER A 279 -10.13 -4.16 -4.43
N LEU A 280 -10.77 -3.00 -4.54
CA LEU A 280 -10.07 -1.71 -4.62
C LEU A 280 -9.21 -1.47 -3.37
N ASN A 281 -9.71 -1.84 -2.19
CA ASN A 281 -8.96 -1.83 -0.94
C ASN A 281 -7.75 -2.78 -0.90
N ARG A 282 -7.58 -3.71 -1.86
CA ARG A 282 -6.36 -4.55 -1.94
C ARG A 282 -5.15 -3.77 -2.40
N HIS A 283 -5.37 -2.70 -3.17
CA HIS A 283 -4.32 -1.74 -3.47
C HIS A 283 -3.86 -0.96 -2.25
N PHE A 284 -4.56 -1.12 -1.13
CA PHE A 284 -4.27 -0.47 0.13
C PHE A 284 -3.74 -1.48 1.14
N THR A 285 -2.45 -1.82 1.03
CA THR A 285 -1.80 -2.81 1.88
C THR A 285 -1.67 -2.26 3.30
N SER A 286 -2.46 -2.78 4.25
CA SER A 286 -2.47 -2.35 5.65
C SER A 286 -1.60 -3.28 6.50
N VAL A 287 -0.45 -2.80 6.96
CA VAL A 287 0.47 -3.57 7.81
C VAL A 287 -0.03 -3.50 9.27
N LEU A 288 0.03 -4.60 10.04
CA LEU A 288 -0.27 -4.66 11.49
C LEU A 288 -1.60 -4.01 11.97
N TRP A 289 -2.64 -3.98 11.14
CA TRP A 289 -4.04 -3.67 11.53
C TRP A 289 -4.29 -2.27 12.09
N ARG A 290 -3.40 -1.32 11.81
CA ARG A 290 -3.62 0.09 12.16
C ARG A 290 -4.00 0.85 10.91
N ARG A 291 -5.11 1.59 10.99
CA ARG A 291 -5.64 2.50 9.94
C ARG A 291 -4.51 3.22 9.21
N SER A 292 -3.66 3.75 10.03
CA SER A 292 -2.38 4.32 9.74
C SER A 292 -1.36 3.19 9.53
N LEU A 293 -1.42 2.31 8.55
CA LEU A 293 -0.26 1.50 8.08
C LEU A 293 -0.57 0.99 6.67
N THR A 294 -1.48 1.69 6.02
CA THR A 294 -1.99 1.43 4.70
C THR A 294 -1.04 2.05 3.69
N VAL A 295 -0.66 1.34 2.63
CA VAL A 295 0.10 1.87 1.50
C VAL A 295 -0.74 1.68 0.25
N ASP A 296 -0.90 2.74 -0.53
CA ASP A 296 -1.50 2.64 -1.86
C ASP A 296 -0.46 2.10 -2.86
N ASP A 297 -0.80 1.08 -3.64
CA ASP A 297 0.07 0.47 -4.65
C ASP A 297 0.61 1.46 -5.69
N VAL A 298 -0.13 2.55 -5.94
CA VAL A 298 0.31 3.63 -6.85
C VAL A 298 1.55 4.35 -6.30
N ASP A 299 1.73 4.32 -4.97
CA ASP A 299 2.77 5.06 -4.24
C ASP A 299 4.04 4.23 -3.99
N LEU A 300 4.09 2.99 -4.49
CA LEU A 300 5.24 2.11 -4.32
C LEU A 300 6.44 2.58 -5.17
N PRO A 301 7.66 2.67 -4.59
CA PRO A 301 8.83 3.24 -5.25
C PRO A 301 9.25 2.48 -6.53
N GLY A 302 9.75 3.20 -7.53
CA GLY A 302 10.21 2.65 -8.82
C GLY A 302 9.21 2.75 -9.98
N GLY A 303 8.08 3.43 -9.78
CA GLY A 303 7.09 3.73 -10.83
C GLY A 303 6.43 5.11 -10.71
N TYR A 304 6.97 6.00 -9.87
CA TYR A 304 6.43 7.34 -9.64
C TYR A 304 6.35 8.13 -10.96
N ASP A 305 5.16 8.64 -11.25
CA ASP A 305 4.91 9.56 -12.35
C ASP A 305 4.16 10.76 -11.77
N PRO A 306 4.69 12.00 -11.87
CA PRO A 306 4.01 13.16 -11.30
C PRO A 306 2.62 13.41 -11.90
N ARG A 307 2.29 12.79 -13.05
CA ARG A 307 0.96 12.84 -13.65
C ARG A 307 -0.05 11.91 -12.95
N ASP A 308 0.42 10.91 -12.22
CA ASP A 308 -0.44 10.03 -11.40
C ASP A 308 -0.76 10.65 -10.05
N HIS A 309 0.08 11.58 -9.58
CA HIS A 309 0.04 12.17 -8.24
C HIS A 309 -0.28 13.66 -8.22
N PHE A 310 -0.65 14.21 -9.38
CA PHE A 310 -0.92 15.64 -9.56
C PHE A 310 0.22 16.54 -9.05
N ASP A 311 1.47 16.15 -9.27
CA ASP A 311 2.66 16.88 -8.83
C ASP A 311 3.29 17.69 -9.96
N ASN A 312 4.24 18.56 -9.61
CA ASN A 312 5.04 19.37 -10.52
C ASN A 312 4.21 20.22 -11.51
N GLY A 313 2.98 20.58 -11.13
CA GLY A 313 2.07 21.40 -11.95
C GLY A 313 1.53 20.67 -13.18
N TYR A 314 1.55 19.34 -13.25
CA TYR A 314 1.01 18.56 -14.38
C TYR A 314 -0.53 18.45 -14.32
N ILE A 315 -1.26 19.52 -13.99
CA ILE A 315 -2.70 19.46 -13.72
C ILE A 315 -3.48 18.92 -14.93
N GLU A 316 -3.27 19.48 -16.11
CA GLU A 316 -4.00 19.07 -17.33
C GLU A 316 -3.61 17.66 -17.76
N GLU A 317 -2.32 17.33 -17.72
CA GLU A 317 -1.80 16.03 -18.12
C GLU A 317 -2.27 14.91 -17.19
N SER A 318 -2.38 15.19 -15.89
CA SER A 318 -2.91 14.26 -14.88
C SER A 318 -4.39 14.00 -15.11
N TRP A 319 -5.19 15.05 -15.36
CA TRP A 319 -6.63 14.89 -15.67
C TRP A 319 -6.86 14.11 -16.96
N LYS A 320 -6.01 14.26 -17.99
CA LYS A 320 -6.05 13.41 -19.19
C LYS A 320 -5.82 11.94 -18.86
N GLN A 321 -4.88 11.62 -17.97
CA GLN A 321 -4.66 10.24 -17.54
C GLN A 321 -5.83 9.68 -16.73
N VAL A 322 -6.40 10.47 -15.81
CA VAL A 322 -7.62 10.10 -15.08
C VAL A 322 -8.76 9.80 -16.06
N ALA A 323 -9.00 10.66 -17.06
CA ALA A 323 -10.05 10.45 -18.06
C ALA A 323 -9.83 9.17 -18.89
N VAL A 324 -8.60 8.90 -19.33
CA VAL A 324 -8.26 7.67 -20.06
C VAL A 324 -8.53 6.43 -19.20
N ARG A 325 -8.14 6.45 -17.92
CA ARG A 325 -8.37 5.33 -16.99
C ARG A 325 -9.86 5.09 -16.75
N LEU A 326 -10.64 6.16 -16.57
CA LEU A 326 -12.09 6.06 -16.39
C LEU A 326 -12.79 5.51 -17.65
N GLU A 327 -12.36 5.91 -18.85
CA GLU A 327 -12.88 5.35 -20.10
C GLU A 327 -12.55 3.86 -20.27
N GLN A 328 -11.30 3.48 -19.97
CA GLN A 328 -10.89 2.08 -19.98
C GLN A 328 -11.65 1.27 -18.93
N PHE A 329 -11.86 1.84 -17.74
CA PHE A 329 -12.65 1.22 -16.68
C PHE A 329 -14.11 1.06 -17.10
N ARG A 330 -14.71 2.04 -17.78
CA ARG A 330 -16.08 1.93 -18.32
C ARG A 330 -16.25 0.73 -19.26
N THR A 331 -15.18 0.35 -19.94
CA THR A 331 -15.18 -0.79 -20.85
C THR A 331 -14.85 -2.11 -20.13
N ALA A 332 -13.88 -2.10 -19.22
CA ALA A 332 -13.41 -3.30 -18.52
C ALA A 332 -14.27 -3.70 -17.31
N GLY A 333 -14.88 -2.72 -16.65
CA GLY A 333 -15.65 -2.88 -15.42
C GLY A 333 -14.88 -3.63 -14.33
N VAL A 334 -15.55 -4.60 -13.72
CA VAL A 334 -14.99 -5.53 -12.71
C VAL A 334 -13.73 -6.27 -13.14
N ARG A 335 -13.49 -6.42 -14.45
CA ARG A 335 -12.35 -7.20 -14.97
C ARG A 335 -11.01 -6.48 -14.79
N ASN A 336 -11.03 -5.19 -14.47
CA ASN A 336 -9.81 -4.41 -14.23
C ASN A 336 -10.10 -3.23 -13.29
N LEU A 337 -10.20 -3.53 -12.00
CA LEU A 337 -10.45 -2.54 -10.95
C LEU A 337 -9.25 -1.60 -10.73
N ASP A 338 -8.02 -2.00 -11.09
CA ASP A 338 -6.82 -1.17 -11.01
C ASP A 338 -6.96 0.16 -11.76
N LEU A 339 -7.70 0.16 -12.88
CA LEU A 339 -7.96 1.37 -13.68
C LEU A 339 -8.73 2.40 -12.87
N PHE A 340 -9.79 1.96 -12.19
CA PHE A 340 -10.57 2.84 -11.32
C PHE A 340 -9.77 3.26 -10.10
N HIS A 341 -9.06 2.33 -9.46
CA HIS A 341 -8.21 2.62 -8.30
C HIS A 341 -7.21 3.76 -8.61
N ARG A 342 -6.47 3.66 -9.72
CA ARG A 342 -5.52 4.69 -10.16
C ARG A 342 -6.18 6.02 -10.52
N ALA A 343 -7.40 6.00 -11.07
CA ALA A 343 -8.16 7.22 -11.32
C ALA A 343 -8.62 7.87 -10.01
N ALA A 344 -9.14 7.08 -9.07
CA ALA A 344 -9.57 7.53 -7.76
C ALA A 344 -8.42 8.12 -6.94
N HIS A 345 -7.25 7.46 -6.96
CA HIS A 345 -6.01 7.98 -6.38
C HIS A 345 -5.68 9.39 -6.93
N GLY A 346 -5.57 9.53 -8.25
CA GLY A 346 -5.27 10.83 -8.87
C GLY A 346 -6.31 11.91 -8.56
N ILE A 347 -7.60 11.57 -8.50
CA ILE A 347 -8.65 12.52 -8.09
C ILE A 347 -8.41 13.00 -6.66
N GLY A 348 -8.05 12.10 -5.74
CA GLY A 348 -7.69 12.46 -4.36
C GLY A 348 -6.50 13.42 -4.32
N ASP A 349 -5.41 13.06 -4.99
CA ASP A 349 -4.18 13.84 -5.05
C ASP A 349 -4.39 15.22 -5.68
N PHE A 350 -5.27 15.35 -6.69
CA PHE A 350 -5.62 16.67 -7.24
C PHE A 350 -6.13 17.62 -6.16
N TYR A 351 -7.07 17.18 -5.32
CA TYR A 351 -7.63 18.04 -4.28
C TYR A 351 -6.63 18.28 -3.14
N ALA A 352 -5.74 17.35 -2.87
CA ALA A 352 -4.73 17.46 -1.81
C ALA A 352 -3.55 18.35 -2.21
N HIS A 353 -3.01 18.19 -3.43
CA HIS A 353 -1.70 18.72 -3.83
C HIS A 353 -1.77 19.97 -4.72
N SER A 354 -2.96 20.32 -5.21
CA SER A 354 -3.14 21.50 -6.06
C SER A 354 -3.57 22.75 -5.29
N SER A 355 -3.43 23.89 -5.95
CA SER A 355 -3.97 25.17 -5.53
C SER A 355 -5.50 25.26 -5.65
N TYR A 356 -6.16 24.21 -6.16
CA TYR A 356 -7.61 24.24 -6.40
C TYR A 356 -8.41 24.55 -5.13
N GLY A 357 -8.04 23.96 -3.99
CA GLY A 357 -8.74 24.22 -2.73
C GLY A 357 -8.62 25.68 -2.22
N GLU A 358 -7.65 26.45 -2.72
CA GLU A 358 -7.54 27.88 -2.41
C GLU A 358 -8.45 28.74 -3.31
N PHE A 359 -8.59 28.38 -4.58
CA PHE A 359 -9.26 29.22 -5.57
C PHE A 359 -10.68 28.79 -5.94
N ALA A 360 -11.07 27.56 -5.64
CA ALA A 360 -12.38 27.05 -6.03
C ALA A 360 -13.52 27.66 -5.21
N ALA A 361 -14.69 27.76 -5.84
CA ALA A 361 -15.87 28.27 -5.18
C ALA A 361 -16.27 27.37 -4.00
N VAL A 362 -16.54 27.97 -2.84
CA VAL A 362 -17.16 27.27 -1.71
C VAL A 362 -18.63 27.67 -1.65
N GLN A 363 -19.52 26.69 -1.83
CA GLN A 363 -20.97 26.89 -1.78
C GLN A 363 -21.56 25.98 -0.71
N ASN A 364 -22.35 26.54 0.21
CA ASN A 364 -22.95 25.80 1.33
C ASN A 364 -21.91 24.99 2.14
N GLY A 365 -20.73 25.56 2.35
CA GLY A 365 -19.63 24.92 3.07
C GLY A 365 -18.96 23.77 2.31
N LYS A 366 -19.20 23.62 1.01
CA LYS A 366 -18.60 22.59 0.16
C LYS A 366 -17.81 23.21 -0.97
N LEU A 367 -16.63 22.67 -1.22
CA LEU A 367 -15.82 23.04 -2.39
C LEU A 367 -16.52 22.54 -3.67
N ALA A 368 -16.63 23.38 -4.69
CA ALA A 368 -17.11 22.97 -6.00
C ALA A 368 -16.27 21.81 -6.55
N LEU A 369 -16.89 20.93 -7.34
CA LEU A 369 -16.15 19.87 -8.03
C LEU A 369 -15.44 20.45 -9.24
N TYR A 370 -14.21 20.02 -9.46
CA TYR A 370 -13.44 20.41 -10.63
C TYR A 370 -13.96 19.69 -11.87
N ASP A 371 -14.27 20.45 -12.92
CA ASP A 371 -14.57 19.94 -14.25
C ASP A 371 -13.34 20.12 -15.15
N PRO A 372 -12.64 19.05 -15.54
CA PRO A 372 -11.48 19.16 -16.41
C PRO A 372 -11.82 19.66 -17.82
N ASN A 373 -13.08 19.56 -18.26
CA ASN A 373 -13.54 20.07 -19.56
C ASN A 373 -13.95 21.55 -19.49
N ASN A 374 -14.25 22.05 -18.29
CA ASN A 374 -14.57 23.45 -18.07
C ASN A 374 -13.99 23.98 -16.74
N PRO A 375 -12.65 24.10 -16.62
CA PRO A 375 -11.99 24.45 -15.35
C PRO A 375 -12.50 25.76 -14.74
N ALA A 376 -12.83 26.74 -15.59
CA ALA A 376 -13.29 28.05 -15.18
C ALA A 376 -14.67 28.04 -14.50
N ALA A 377 -15.52 27.03 -14.76
CA ALA A 377 -16.87 26.97 -14.16
C ALA A 377 -16.86 26.88 -12.64
N SER A 378 -15.77 26.36 -12.07
CA SER A 378 -15.64 26.12 -10.63
C SER A 378 -14.75 27.15 -9.92
N LEU A 379 -14.20 28.11 -10.67
CA LEU A 379 -13.30 29.16 -10.17
C LEU A 379 -14.01 30.52 -10.24
N PRO A 380 -14.33 31.16 -9.11
CA PRO A 380 -14.95 32.50 -9.10
C PRO A 380 -14.08 33.55 -9.78
N GLN A 381 -12.76 33.38 -9.69
CA GLN A 381 -11.75 34.23 -10.30
C GLN A 381 -10.58 33.38 -10.78
N ALA A 382 -9.85 33.89 -11.77
CA ALA A 382 -8.63 33.23 -12.23
C ALA A 382 -7.55 33.24 -11.12
N PRO A 383 -6.81 32.14 -10.91
CA PRO A 383 -5.76 32.07 -9.90
C PRO A 383 -4.74 33.21 -10.01
N ASP A 384 -4.45 33.86 -8.88
CA ASP A 384 -3.44 34.91 -8.78
C ASP A 384 -2.45 34.63 -7.65
N TYR A 385 -1.17 34.59 -8.03
CA TYR A 385 -0.05 34.30 -7.13
C TYR A 385 0.89 35.51 -6.94
N GLY A 386 0.44 36.69 -7.37
CA GLY A 386 1.20 37.93 -7.27
C GLY A 386 1.33 38.48 -5.83
N THR A 387 2.15 39.53 -5.69
CA THR A 387 2.42 40.15 -4.39
C THR A 387 1.13 40.58 -3.69
N GLY A 388 0.95 40.14 -2.45
CA GLY A 388 -0.20 40.48 -1.60
C GLY A 388 -1.45 39.63 -1.83
N SER A 389 -1.40 38.58 -2.65
CA SER A 389 -2.49 37.60 -2.73
C SER A 389 -2.46 36.63 -1.54
N ASP A 390 -3.57 35.91 -1.30
CA ASP A 390 -3.65 34.89 -0.24
C ASP A 390 -2.69 33.71 -0.49
N PHE A 391 -2.26 33.53 -1.74
CA PHE A 391 -1.26 32.56 -2.17
C PHE A 391 -0.13 33.25 -2.95
N ASP A 392 0.55 34.17 -2.28
CA ASP A 392 1.63 35.00 -2.84
C ASP A 392 2.95 34.21 -3.00
N ILE A 393 3.15 33.63 -4.20
CA ILE A 393 4.44 33.00 -4.54
C ILE A 393 5.52 34.03 -4.91
N ALA A 394 5.15 35.29 -5.17
CA ALA A 394 6.09 36.37 -5.44
C ALA A 394 6.82 36.88 -4.18
N SER A 395 6.32 36.58 -2.98
CA SER A 395 6.85 37.02 -1.68
C SER A 395 8.17 36.37 -1.24
N ALA A 396 8.71 35.43 -2.02
CA ALA A 396 9.84 34.56 -1.64
C ALA A 396 9.59 33.67 -0.40
N LYS A 397 8.36 33.62 0.11
CA LYS A 397 7.94 32.74 1.21
C LYS A 397 8.00 31.25 0.84
N PHE A 398 7.79 30.94 -0.44
CA PHE A 398 7.85 29.60 -0.99
C PHE A 398 9.21 29.34 -1.63
N SER A 399 9.77 28.15 -1.39
CA SER A 399 11.03 27.76 -2.01
C SER A 399 10.87 27.51 -3.51
N THR A 400 11.98 27.48 -4.24
CA THR A 400 12.05 27.03 -5.64
C THR A 400 13.24 26.10 -5.82
N ASN A 401 13.18 25.22 -6.83
CA ASN A 401 14.31 24.37 -7.18
C ASN A 401 15.35 25.20 -7.96
N THR A 402 16.34 25.72 -7.24
CA THR A 402 17.40 26.57 -7.83
C THR A 402 18.29 25.85 -8.85
N ALA A 403 18.27 24.50 -8.91
CA ALA A 403 19.00 23.76 -9.95
C ALA A 403 18.28 23.79 -11.31
N LEU A 404 16.95 23.89 -11.31
CA LEU A 404 16.12 23.90 -12.51
C LEU A 404 15.65 25.31 -12.90
N TRP A 405 15.31 26.13 -11.91
CA TRP A 405 14.80 27.48 -12.07
C TRP A 405 15.83 28.53 -11.65
N LYS A 406 16.07 29.50 -12.52
CA LYS A 406 17.02 30.61 -12.30
C LYS A 406 16.36 31.98 -12.28
N GLY A 407 15.05 32.04 -12.50
CA GLY A 407 14.28 33.29 -12.44
C GLY A 407 13.92 33.69 -11.01
N SER A 408 13.31 34.86 -10.89
CA SER A 408 12.79 35.44 -9.67
C SER A 408 11.43 34.84 -9.27
N PRO A 409 11.01 34.99 -8.00
CA PRO A 409 9.65 34.67 -7.56
C PRO A 409 8.56 35.43 -8.32
N GLN A 410 8.83 36.68 -8.75
CA GLN A 410 7.89 37.47 -9.55
C GLN A 410 7.70 36.89 -10.95
N GLU A 411 8.77 36.42 -11.58
CA GLU A 411 8.69 35.71 -12.86
C GLU A 411 7.96 34.38 -12.72
N ALA A 412 8.12 33.67 -11.59
CA ALA A 412 7.34 32.47 -11.28
C ALA A 412 5.84 32.78 -11.17
N ALA A 413 5.46 33.81 -10.39
CA ALA A 413 4.07 34.25 -10.28
C ALA A 413 3.46 34.63 -11.64
N ALA A 414 4.22 35.33 -12.48
CA ALA A 414 3.78 35.69 -13.83
C ALA A 414 3.60 34.47 -14.74
N LEU A 415 4.49 33.47 -14.65
CA LEU A 415 4.43 32.25 -15.46
C LEU A 415 3.17 31.42 -15.19
N TRP A 416 2.73 31.35 -13.93
CA TRP A 416 1.60 30.54 -13.49
C TRP A 416 0.30 31.32 -13.32
N LYS A 417 0.30 32.62 -13.60
CA LYS A 417 -0.89 33.47 -13.51
C LYS A 417 -2.06 32.88 -14.31
N GLY A 418 -3.22 32.81 -13.66
CA GLY A 418 -4.45 32.27 -14.24
C GLY A 418 -4.48 30.75 -14.38
N LYS A 419 -3.47 30.02 -13.91
CA LYS A 419 -3.40 28.56 -13.97
C LYS A 419 -3.47 27.96 -12.57
N LEU A 420 -4.13 26.82 -12.44
CA LEU A 420 -3.98 25.98 -11.26
C LEU A 420 -2.57 25.40 -11.26
N ILE A 421 -1.97 25.31 -10.08
CA ILE A 421 -0.65 24.72 -9.88
C ILE A 421 -0.74 23.60 -8.86
N SER A 422 0.28 22.78 -8.81
CA SER A 422 0.52 21.84 -7.72
C SER A 422 1.97 21.89 -7.29
N GLY A 423 2.24 21.30 -6.12
CA GLY A 423 3.57 21.33 -5.53
C GLY A 423 4.59 20.59 -6.37
N ARG A 424 5.83 21.08 -6.42
CA ARG A 424 6.93 20.31 -6.98
C ARG A 424 7.34 19.20 -6.01
N TYR A 425 7.68 18.04 -6.57
CA TYR A 425 8.12 16.87 -5.81
C TYR A 425 9.05 15.98 -6.64
N ALA A 426 10.04 15.39 -5.96
CA ALA A 426 11.04 14.46 -6.51
C ALA A 426 11.88 15.05 -7.65
N GLN A 427 12.03 16.38 -7.68
CA GLN A 427 12.94 17.03 -8.62
C GLN A 427 14.39 16.83 -8.17
N LYS A 428 15.28 16.60 -9.13
CA LYS A 428 16.71 16.40 -8.83
C LYS A 428 17.27 17.63 -8.11
N SER A 429 18.07 17.39 -7.07
CA SER A 429 18.74 18.41 -6.24
C SER A 429 17.81 19.28 -5.39
N ASP A 430 16.55 18.87 -5.19
CA ASP A 430 15.53 19.62 -4.46
C ASP A 430 14.81 18.73 -3.43
N SER A 431 15.39 17.57 -3.10
CA SER A 431 14.78 16.61 -2.20
C SER A 431 14.83 17.05 -0.75
N HIS A 432 13.66 17.19 -0.12
CA HIS A 432 13.50 17.60 1.28
C HIS A 432 13.37 16.40 2.23
N SER A 433 13.37 15.16 1.72
CA SER A 433 13.40 13.93 2.53
C SER A 433 14.30 12.83 1.92
N ILE A 434 14.70 11.84 2.72
CA ILE A 434 15.48 10.66 2.26
C ILE A 434 14.70 9.88 1.18
N VAL A 435 13.39 9.87 1.33
CA VAL A 435 12.39 9.25 0.48
C VAL A 435 12.33 9.91 -0.91
N GLU A 436 12.29 11.23 -0.94
CA GLU A 436 12.28 12.00 -2.18
C GLU A 436 13.60 11.86 -2.96
N ARG A 437 14.73 11.60 -2.26
CA ARG A 437 16.04 11.37 -2.89
C ARG A 437 16.13 10.10 -3.72
N ILE A 438 15.25 9.13 -3.46
CA ILE A 438 15.23 7.82 -4.14
C ILE A 438 14.02 7.67 -5.08
N THR A 439 13.18 8.70 -5.19
CA THR A 439 12.07 8.79 -6.13
C THR A 439 12.55 9.53 -7.38
N PHE A 440 12.25 8.98 -8.56
CA PHE A 440 12.74 9.53 -9.82
C PHE A 440 11.60 9.89 -10.76
N VAL A 441 11.57 11.15 -11.22
CA VAL A 441 10.67 11.60 -12.28
C VAL A 441 11.03 10.88 -13.60
N PRO A 442 10.05 10.38 -14.39
CA PRO A 442 10.31 9.73 -15.65
C PRO A 442 11.19 10.55 -16.59
N ALA A 443 12.18 9.91 -17.23
CA ALA A 443 13.16 10.59 -18.08
C ALA A 443 12.51 11.41 -19.21
N VAL A 444 11.39 10.94 -19.76
CA VAL A 444 10.62 11.66 -20.79
C VAL A 444 10.16 13.05 -20.31
N LEU A 445 9.73 13.17 -19.06
CA LEU A 445 9.30 14.44 -18.47
C LEU A 445 10.50 15.34 -18.16
N THR A 446 11.56 14.78 -17.58
CA THR A 446 12.77 15.56 -17.25
C THR A 446 13.49 16.15 -18.47
N LYS A 447 13.31 15.54 -19.65
CA LYS A 447 13.85 16.00 -20.94
C LYS A 447 12.94 17.01 -21.65
N ASP A 448 11.71 17.18 -21.18
CA ASP A 448 10.78 18.15 -21.74
C ASP A 448 11.26 19.59 -21.46
N LYS A 449 11.12 20.49 -22.44
CA LYS A 449 11.59 21.88 -22.32
C LYS A 449 10.86 22.64 -21.21
N SER A 450 9.60 22.32 -20.94
CA SER A 450 8.79 22.93 -19.88
C SER A 450 9.20 22.49 -18.47
N PHE A 451 9.93 21.38 -18.34
CA PHE A 451 10.26 20.81 -17.02
C PHE A 451 11.09 21.75 -16.15
N LYS A 452 12.03 22.49 -16.76
CA LYS A 452 12.83 23.48 -16.01
C LYS A 452 11.97 24.56 -15.36
N ALA A 453 10.93 25.00 -16.06
CA ALA A 453 10.02 26.02 -15.57
C ALA A 453 9.19 25.51 -14.37
N ARG A 454 8.96 24.19 -14.26
CA ARG A 454 8.29 23.56 -13.11
C ARG A 454 9.14 23.58 -11.83
N GLY A 455 10.42 23.90 -11.92
CA GLY A 455 11.25 24.21 -10.75
C GLY A 455 10.87 25.50 -10.03
N SER A 456 10.07 26.37 -10.67
CA SER A 456 9.57 27.63 -10.08
C SER A 456 8.35 27.46 -9.16
N LEU A 457 7.73 26.28 -9.16
CA LEU A 457 6.56 25.97 -8.34
C LEU A 457 6.95 25.80 -6.87
N PRO A 458 6.09 26.14 -5.89
CA PRO A 458 6.31 25.82 -4.47
C PRO A 458 6.54 24.32 -4.23
N HIS A 459 7.24 23.97 -3.17
CA HIS A 459 7.49 22.55 -2.84
C HIS A 459 6.19 21.93 -2.33
N HIS A 460 5.95 20.64 -2.59
CA HIS A 460 4.69 19.99 -2.15
C HIS A 460 4.41 20.20 -0.66
N ASN A 461 5.40 19.97 0.21
CA ASN A 461 5.33 20.22 1.65
C ASN A 461 4.90 21.65 2.06
N GLU A 462 5.03 22.63 1.17
CA GLU A 462 4.70 24.02 1.46
C GLU A 462 3.22 24.33 1.20
N ILE A 463 2.52 23.52 0.41
CA ILE A 463 1.16 23.83 -0.08
C ILE A 463 0.16 22.67 0.03
N ALA A 464 0.63 21.43 0.09
CA ALA A 464 -0.22 20.23 0.11
C ALA A 464 -1.01 20.12 1.43
N VAL A 465 -2.25 19.64 1.31
CA VAL A 465 -3.18 19.40 2.43
C VAL A 465 -3.69 17.96 2.33
N ASP A 466 -2.96 17.04 2.95
CA ASP A 466 -3.08 15.60 2.77
C ASP A 466 -3.24 14.83 4.09
N GLU A 467 -3.22 15.53 5.22
CA GLU A 467 -3.47 14.98 6.57
C GLU A 467 -4.56 15.80 7.28
N ASP A 468 -5.28 15.19 8.22
CA ASP A 468 -6.40 15.84 8.93
C ASP A 468 -5.94 16.88 9.97
N GLN A 469 -4.68 16.82 10.36
CA GLN A 469 -4.01 17.77 11.22
C GLN A 469 -2.64 18.10 10.65
N GLY A 470 -2.28 19.37 10.64
CA GLY A 470 -0.99 19.80 10.11
C GLY A 470 -0.92 21.30 9.96
N SER A 471 0.18 21.77 9.40
CA SER A 471 0.39 23.15 8.97
C SER A 471 1.46 23.13 7.89
N ASN A 472 1.41 24.07 6.96
CA ASN A 472 2.44 24.24 5.94
C ASN A 472 2.73 25.74 5.75
N VAL A 473 3.49 26.08 4.71
CA VAL A 473 3.82 27.48 4.43
C VAL A 473 2.57 28.27 4.04
N LEU A 474 1.65 27.66 3.29
CA LEU A 474 0.42 28.29 2.84
C LEU A 474 -0.62 28.46 3.97
N TYR A 475 -0.72 27.50 4.89
CA TYR A 475 -1.75 27.44 5.92
C TYR A 475 -1.19 27.20 7.32
N ASP A 476 -1.62 28.03 8.26
CA ASP A 476 -1.53 27.70 9.68
C ASP A 476 -2.40 26.49 10.04
N SER A 477 -2.29 25.98 11.26
CA SER A 477 -3.00 24.77 11.67
C SER A 477 -4.53 24.87 11.62
N GLY A 478 -5.09 26.06 11.82
CA GLY A 478 -6.53 26.28 11.77
C GLY A 478 -7.04 26.26 10.33
N LYS A 479 -6.41 27.04 9.44
CA LYS A 479 -6.77 27.08 8.02
C LYS A 479 -6.47 25.73 7.33
N PHE A 480 -5.42 25.03 7.75
CA PHE A 480 -5.05 23.71 7.23
C PHE A 480 -6.15 22.67 7.50
N ALA A 481 -6.63 22.56 8.74
CA ALA A 481 -7.71 21.63 9.08
C ALA A 481 -9.03 21.96 8.36
N ALA A 482 -9.35 23.24 8.20
CA ALA A 482 -10.53 23.67 7.42
C ALA A 482 -10.39 23.28 5.95
N GLN A 483 -9.22 23.52 5.35
CA GLN A 483 -8.90 23.15 3.98
C GLN A 483 -8.93 21.63 3.78
N TYR A 484 -8.42 20.85 4.74
CA TYR A 484 -8.47 19.39 4.69
C TYR A 484 -9.90 18.89 4.57
N ASN A 485 -10.81 19.38 5.42
CA ASN A 485 -12.21 18.96 5.41
C ASN A 485 -12.90 19.29 4.08
N LEU A 486 -12.66 20.49 3.53
CA LEU A 486 -13.21 20.91 2.23
C LEU A 486 -12.70 20.04 1.08
N ARG A 487 -11.39 19.79 1.04
CA ARG A 487 -10.71 19.02 -0.01
C ARG A 487 -11.07 17.55 0.06
N LYS A 488 -11.13 16.97 1.26
CA LYS A 488 -11.57 15.59 1.49
C LYS A 488 -13.01 15.37 1.02
N ASP A 489 -13.95 16.24 1.41
CA ASP A 489 -15.35 16.15 0.97
C ASP A 489 -15.47 16.25 -0.56
N ALA A 490 -14.71 17.14 -1.20
CA ALA A 490 -14.67 17.27 -2.65
C ALA A 490 -14.12 16.02 -3.34
N ALA A 491 -13.02 15.46 -2.83
CA ALA A 491 -12.46 14.21 -3.34
C ALA A 491 -13.46 13.05 -3.22
N VAL A 492 -14.11 12.89 -2.06
CA VAL A 492 -15.14 11.86 -1.83
C VAL A 492 -16.27 11.97 -2.85
N ARG A 493 -16.82 13.18 -3.03
CA ARG A 493 -17.91 13.43 -3.98
C ARG A 493 -17.48 13.21 -5.43
N HIS A 494 -16.27 13.64 -5.80
CA HIS A 494 -15.76 13.48 -7.16
C HIS A 494 -15.51 12.00 -7.49
N ILE A 495 -14.87 11.24 -6.59
CA ILE A 495 -14.62 9.81 -6.78
C ILE A 495 -15.95 9.05 -6.87
N ARG A 496 -16.94 9.38 -6.04
CA ARG A 496 -18.29 8.80 -6.12
C ARG A 496 -18.93 9.05 -7.48
N GLN A 497 -18.92 10.30 -7.95
CA GLN A 497 -19.46 10.68 -9.26
C GLN A 497 -18.74 9.93 -10.38
N ALA A 498 -17.40 9.90 -10.36
CA ALA A 498 -16.58 9.20 -11.33
C ALA A 498 -16.87 7.69 -11.35
N PHE A 499 -17.12 7.06 -10.19
CA PHE A 499 -17.53 5.65 -10.14
C PHE A 499 -18.88 5.45 -10.79
N VAL A 500 -19.91 6.21 -10.39
CA VAL A 500 -21.29 6.07 -10.89
C VAL A 500 -21.36 6.28 -12.41
N ASP A 501 -20.64 7.26 -12.95
CA ASP A 501 -20.66 7.58 -14.38
C ASP A 501 -19.95 6.54 -15.26
N ASN A 502 -19.05 5.74 -14.67
CA ASN A 502 -18.20 4.81 -15.41
C ASN A 502 -18.47 3.35 -15.04
N TRP A 503 -19.19 3.06 -13.96
CA TRP A 503 -19.52 1.70 -13.57
C TRP A 503 -20.69 1.15 -14.40
N LYS A 504 -20.49 -0.01 -15.00
CA LYS A 504 -21.55 -0.83 -15.59
C LYS A 504 -21.58 -2.17 -14.85
N PRO A 505 -22.64 -2.47 -14.08
CA PRO A 505 -22.79 -3.72 -13.34
C PRO A 505 -22.64 -4.98 -14.21
#